data_AF-A0A6L8EG05-F1
#
_entry.id   AF-A0A6L8EG05-F1
#
_cell.length_a   1.000
_cell.length_b   1.000
_cell.length_c   1.000
_cell.angle_alpha   90.00
_cell.angle_beta   90.00
_cell.angle_gamma   90.00
#
_symmetry.space_group_name_H-M   'P 1'
#
loop_
_entity.id
_entity.type
_entity.pdbx_description
1 polymer ?
#
loop_
_entity_poly.entity_id
_entity_poly.type
_entity_poly.pdbx_seq_one_letter_code
_entity_poly.pdbx_strand_id
1 'polypeptide(L)'
;MKIFFRKGTGRTISALLAGTAAMFLWSGPVAAQDLELFEDVERTGPAANQRGGRNGSSSSAAPSLTEPEFALIGSSLIGERRRVVLSHRSGVTVTVPVAAQGQTSIPGYEQFRIVTSEGGRVAIQYPAGSSCVEASDRGVSCDAAANIAWLSLRPAPVPEQFIVDLEAGEVEDPDTADQARDAREELARDPDNPFARLRAEALGQDVPRTGRFRPRRIDPSEVPPGMRVVSTPFGDRLVEID
;
A
#
# COMPACT_ATOMS: atom_id res chain seq x y z
N MET A 1 -9.73 37.97 55.12
CA MET A 1 -8.83 39.12 55.34
C MET A 1 -8.30 39.63 54.00
N LYS A 2 -8.96 40.67 53.46
CA LYS A 2 -8.42 41.82 52.68
C LYS A 2 -7.34 41.60 51.60
N ILE A 3 -7.81 41.56 50.34
CA ILE A 3 -7.51 42.43 49.18
C ILE A 3 -6.16 43.18 49.21
N PHE A 4 -5.37 43.11 48.13
CA PHE A 4 -4.79 44.31 47.50
C PHE A 4 -4.65 44.18 45.98
N PHE A 5 -5.30 45.12 45.30
CA PHE A 5 -5.16 45.51 43.91
C PHE A 5 -3.75 46.03 43.59
N ARG A 6 -3.29 45.88 42.34
CA ARG A 6 -2.62 47.01 41.67
C ARG A 6 -2.83 47.00 40.15
N LYS A 7 -3.36 48.12 39.69
CA LYS A 7 -3.63 48.57 38.32
C LYS A 7 -2.55 49.60 37.97
N GLY A 8 -2.11 49.67 36.71
CA GLY A 8 -1.39 50.82 36.15
C GLY A 8 -1.10 50.57 34.67
N THR A 9 -1.86 51.07 33.69
CA THR A 9 -1.96 52.44 33.13
C THR A 9 -0.66 53.03 32.57
N GLY A 10 -0.70 53.36 31.27
CA GLY A 10 0.13 54.37 30.61
C GLY A 10 1.01 53.79 29.49
N ARG A 11 1.14 54.35 28.28
CA ARG A 11 0.74 55.65 27.73
C ARG A 11 0.58 55.49 26.21
N THR A 12 -0.37 56.24 25.68
CA THR A 12 -0.52 56.62 24.27
C THR A 12 0.64 57.53 23.83
N ILE A 13 1.07 57.38 22.57
CA ILE A 13 1.78 58.42 21.82
C ILE A 13 1.13 58.50 20.43
N SER A 14 0.39 59.59 20.22
CA SER A 14 0.04 60.11 18.91
C SER A 14 1.15 61.04 18.44
N ALA A 15 1.53 60.96 17.17
CA ALA A 15 2.04 62.11 16.41
C ALA A 15 1.79 61.89 14.92
N LEU A 16 1.00 62.83 14.36
CA LEU A 16 0.74 63.05 12.95
C LEU A 16 1.95 63.63 12.22
N LEU A 17 2.08 63.29 10.94
CA LEU A 17 2.56 64.17 9.84
C LEU A 17 2.18 63.43 8.53
N ALA A 18 1.06 63.76 7.88
CA ALA A 18 0.89 64.84 6.90
C ALA A 18 1.68 64.63 5.59
N GLY A 19 0.99 64.06 4.60
CA GLY A 19 0.86 64.63 3.26
C GLY A 19 1.99 64.39 2.24
N THR A 20 1.71 63.52 1.27
CA THR A 20 1.96 63.81 -0.16
C THR A 20 1.02 62.97 -1.03
N ALA A 21 0.23 63.65 -1.85
CA ALA A 21 -0.52 63.09 -2.95
C ALA A 21 0.42 62.87 -4.14
N ALA A 22 0.37 61.69 -4.77
CA ALA A 22 0.80 61.50 -6.15
C ALA A 22 0.04 60.31 -6.74
N MET A 23 -0.87 60.62 -7.66
CA MET A 23 -1.43 59.68 -8.63
C MET A 23 -0.29 59.01 -9.42
N PHE A 24 -0.33 57.69 -9.56
CA PHE A 24 0.11 57.02 -10.79
C PHE A 24 -0.73 55.76 -10.99
N LEU A 25 -1.76 55.91 -11.81
CA LEU A 25 -2.42 54.82 -12.52
C LEU A 25 -1.45 54.32 -13.58
N TRP A 26 -1.02 53.06 -13.49
CA TRP A 26 -0.58 52.27 -14.64
C TRP A 26 -0.96 50.81 -14.43
N SER A 27 -2.13 50.47 -14.97
CA SER A 27 -2.50 49.09 -15.30
C SER A 27 -1.78 48.73 -16.60
N GLY A 28 -0.67 48.01 -16.49
CA GLY A 28 -0.04 47.35 -17.63
C GLY A 28 -0.56 45.92 -17.77
N PRO A 29 -0.91 45.45 -18.98
CA PRO A 29 -1.18 44.03 -19.19
C PRO A 29 0.17 43.30 -19.18
N VAL A 30 0.41 42.48 -18.15
CA VAL A 30 1.49 41.49 -18.23
C VAL A 30 0.94 40.36 -19.08
N ALA A 31 1.34 40.38 -20.36
CA ALA A 31 1.17 39.26 -21.26
C ALA A 31 1.82 38.02 -20.63
N ALA A 32 1.03 36.95 -20.51
CA ALA A 32 1.53 35.62 -20.25
C ALA A 32 2.49 35.26 -21.38
N GLN A 33 3.78 35.14 -21.07
CA GLN A 33 4.73 34.50 -21.97
C GLN A 33 4.72 33.03 -21.61
N ASP A 34 3.99 32.26 -22.41
CA ASP A 34 4.21 30.82 -22.53
C ASP A 34 5.62 30.64 -23.07
N LEU A 35 6.54 30.25 -22.19
CA LEU A 35 7.87 29.80 -22.57
C LEU A 35 7.77 28.30 -22.85
N GLU A 36 7.21 27.93 -24.00
CA GLU A 36 7.43 26.61 -24.59
C GLU A 36 8.86 26.58 -25.16
N LEU A 37 9.84 26.51 -24.25
CA LEU A 37 11.27 26.40 -24.57
C LEU A 37 11.72 24.94 -24.65
N PHE A 38 10.80 24.03 -24.94
CA PHE A 38 11.12 22.65 -25.25
C PHE A 38 10.31 22.24 -26.46
N GLU A 39 10.98 22.28 -27.60
CA GLU A 39 10.52 21.66 -28.84
C GLU A 39 10.42 20.14 -28.61
N ASP A 40 9.28 19.53 -28.96
CA ASP A 40 9.13 18.08 -28.99
C ASP A 40 10.05 17.51 -30.07
N VAL A 41 11.20 16.97 -29.64
CA VAL A 41 12.11 16.29 -30.57
C VAL A 41 11.47 14.96 -30.97
N GLU A 42 10.89 14.94 -32.17
CA GLU A 42 10.54 13.71 -32.89
C GLU A 42 11.74 12.74 -32.90
N ARG A 43 11.66 11.67 -32.11
CA ARG A 43 12.56 10.51 -32.24
C ARG A 43 11.95 9.51 -33.21
N THR A 44 12.10 9.77 -34.49
CA THR A 44 11.87 8.80 -35.56
C THR A 44 13.22 8.22 -36.00
N GLY A 45 13.52 6.99 -35.57
CA GLY A 45 14.69 6.23 -36.03
C GLY A 45 14.75 4.82 -35.41
N PRO A 46 15.22 3.80 -36.17
CA PRO A 46 14.53 2.51 -36.27
C PRO A 46 14.95 1.45 -35.23
N ALA A 47 14.12 0.41 -35.16
CA ALA A 47 14.28 -0.79 -34.36
C ALA A 47 15.70 -1.39 -34.41
N ALA A 48 16.34 -1.45 -33.25
CA ALA A 48 17.46 -2.35 -32.97
C ALA A 48 17.39 -2.82 -31.50
N ASN A 49 16.72 -3.95 -31.31
CA ASN A 49 17.10 -5.05 -30.42
C ASN A 49 17.72 -4.66 -29.05
N GLN A 50 16.87 -4.39 -28.04
CA GLN A 50 17.27 -4.55 -26.64
C GLN A 50 16.34 -5.55 -25.95
N ARG A 51 16.84 -6.79 -25.86
CA ARG A 51 16.39 -7.79 -24.90
C ARG A 51 16.84 -7.36 -23.50
N GLY A 52 15.92 -7.40 -22.54
CA GLY A 52 16.23 -7.59 -21.12
C GLY A 52 16.39 -6.30 -20.31
N GLY A 53 15.29 -5.88 -19.68
CA GLY A 53 15.32 -4.84 -18.66
C GLY A 53 13.91 -4.39 -18.31
N ARG A 54 13.18 -5.22 -17.54
CA ARG A 54 11.95 -4.79 -16.85
C ARG A 54 12.34 -3.75 -15.81
N ASN A 55 12.46 -2.49 -16.21
CA ASN A 55 12.41 -1.38 -15.28
C ASN A 55 10.95 -1.25 -14.84
N GLY A 56 10.70 -1.67 -13.60
CA GLY A 56 9.44 -1.40 -12.93
C GLY A 56 9.20 0.10 -12.93
N SER A 57 8.16 0.52 -13.65
CA SER A 57 7.53 1.81 -13.42
C SER A 57 6.83 1.72 -12.06
N SER A 58 7.60 1.82 -10.97
CA SER A 58 7.04 2.39 -9.77
C SER A 58 6.70 3.82 -10.15
N SER A 59 5.41 4.08 -10.35
CA SER A 59 4.86 5.42 -10.26
C SER A 59 5.30 5.97 -8.92
N SER A 60 6.44 6.66 -8.90
CA SER A 60 6.86 7.50 -7.80
C SER A 60 5.86 8.64 -7.78
N ALA A 61 4.74 8.42 -7.09
CA ALA A 61 3.90 9.52 -6.64
C ALA A 61 4.84 10.48 -5.93
N ALA A 62 4.82 11.75 -6.35
CA ALA A 62 5.61 12.79 -5.69
C ALA A 62 5.29 12.72 -4.18
N PRO A 63 6.31 12.82 -3.30
CA PRO A 63 6.10 12.71 -1.86
C PRO A 63 5.11 13.80 -1.44
N SER A 64 3.89 13.39 -1.11
CA SER A 64 2.92 14.33 -0.56
C SER A 64 3.38 14.71 0.85
N LEU A 65 3.16 15.96 1.27
CA LEU A 65 3.46 16.43 2.63
C LEU A 65 2.72 15.63 3.73
N THR A 66 1.80 14.76 3.32
CA THR A 66 0.99 13.84 4.12
C THR A 66 1.54 12.41 4.17
N GLU A 67 2.67 12.11 3.53
CA GLU A 67 3.23 10.75 3.52
C GLU A 67 3.95 10.41 4.84
N PRO A 68 3.75 9.21 5.41
CA PRO A 68 4.44 8.81 6.64
C PRO A 68 5.95 8.66 6.38
N GLU A 69 6.77 8.94 7.40
CA GLU A 69 8.24 8.84 7.27
C GLU A 69 8.66 7.44 6.82
N PHE A 70 8.05 6.41 7.40
CA PHE A 70 8.26 5.00 7.07
C PHE A 70 6.94 4.25 6.93
N ALA A 71 6.88 3.36 5.95
CA ALA A 71 5.82 2.36 5.81
C ALA A 71 6.42 0.95 5.70
N LEU A 72 5.71 -0.06 6.22
CA LEU A 72 6.16 -1.45 6.17
C LEU A 72 5.75 -2.08 4.84
N ILE A 73 6.74 -2.53 4.06
CA ILE A 73 6.50 -3.17 2.76
C ILE A 73 6.83 -4.67 2.76
N GLY A 74 7.57 -5.15 3.76
CA GLY A 74 7.86 -6.57 3.89
C GLY A 74 8.37 -6.98 5.25
N SER A 75 8.19 -8.24 5.60
CA SER A 75 8.82 -8.86 6.77
C SER A 75 9.23 -10.30 6.44
N SER A 76 10.38 -10.74 6.93
CA SER A 76 10.89 -12.10 6.75
C SER A 76 11.40 -12.64 8.09
N LEU A 77 11.09 -13.90 8.36
CA LEU A 77 11.59 -14.63 9.52
C LEU A 77 12.21 -15.94 9.01
N ILE A 78 13.52 -16.08 9.17
CA ILE A 78 14.26 -17.30 8.78
C ILE A 78 15.02 -17.81 10.01
N GLY A 79 14.57 -18.95 10.55
CA GLY A 79 14.98 -19.40 11.88
C GLY A 79 14.59 -18.34 12.92
N GLU A 80 15.58 -17.82 13.63
CA GLU A 80 15.39 -16.76 14.64
C GLU A 80 15.67 -15.35 14.09
N ARG A 81 16.08 -15.23 12.83
CA ARG A 81 16.48 -13.94 12.24
C ARG A 81 15.28 -13.26 11.61
N ARG A 82 14.76 -12.24 12.29
CA ARG A 82 13.72 -11.36 11.75
C ARG A 82 14.35 -10.21 10.98
N ARG A 83 13.85 -9.93 9.78
CA ARG A 83 14.16 -8.74 8.98
C ARG A 83 12.87 -8.05 8.60
N VAL A 84 12.89 -6.73 8.63
CA VAL A 84 11.78 -5.90 8.15
C VAL A 84 12.27 -5.02 7.03
N VAL A 85 11.41 -4.79 6.05
CA VAL A 85 11.70 -3.97 4.88
C VAL A 85 10.77 -2.77 4.95
N LEU A 86 11.37 -1.59 5.06
CA LEU A 86 10.68 -0.31 5.23
C LEU A 86 10.88 0.53 3.97
N SER A 87 9.82 1.17 3.49
CA SER A 87 9.92 2.25 2.52
C SER A 87 9.93 3.58 3.26
N HIS A 88 10.93 4.42 3.01
CA HIS A 88 11.00 5.79 3.49
C HIS A 88 10.26 6.73 2.53
N ARG A 89 9.71 7.86 3.02
CA ARG A 89 9.06 8.90 2.19
C ARG A 89 9.91 9.45 1.04
N SER A 90 11.23 9.30 1.11
CA SER A 90 12.13 9.66 0.00
C SER A 90 12.12 8.65 -1.15
N GLY A 91 11.35 7.57 -1.05
CA GLY A 91 11.35 6.44 -1.99
C GLY A 91 12.44 5.40 -1.74
N VAL A 92 13.31 5.61 -0.73
CA VAL A 92 14.39 4.68 -0.41
C VAL A 92 13.86 3.50 0.39
N THR A 93 14.21 2.29 -0.03
CA THR A 93 13.89 1.07 0.72
C THR A 93 15.06 0.67 1.61
N VAL A 94 14.78 0.43 2.90
CA VAL A 94 15.76 0.01 3.90
C VAL A 94 15.37 -1.34 4.48
N THR A 95 16.31 -2.29 4.49
CA THR A 95 16.14 -3.57 5.18
C THR A 95 16.80 -3.51 6.55
N VAL A 96 16.02 -3.68 7.61
CA VAL A 96 16.50 -3.58 9.00
C VAL A 96 16.49 -4.97 9.64
N PRO A 97 17.64 -5.47 10.13
CA PRO A 97 17.66 -6.65 10.98
C PRO A 97 17.00 -6.28 12.32
N VAL A 98 16.11 -7.12 12.82
CA VAL A 98 15.34 -6.82 14.02
C VAL A 98 15.76 -7.77 15.13
N ALA A 99 16.27 -7.22 16.22
CA ALA A 99 16.63 -8.00 17.40
C ALA A 99 15.37 -8.63 18.05
N ALA A 100 15.50 -9.83 18.61
CA ALA A 100 14.42 -10.50 19.31
C ALA A 100 13.92 -9.71 20.53
N GLN A 101 14.82 -8.95 21.16
CA GLN A 101 14.53 -8.10 22.31
C GLN A 101 15.27 -6.75 22.16
N GLY A 102 14.67 -5.71 22.72
CA GLY A 102 15.26 -4.36 22.75
C GLY A 102 14.86 -3.49 21.56
N GLN A 103 15.65 -2.44 21.32
CA GLN A 103 15.43 -1.47 20.27
C GLN A 103 16.55 -1.56 19.23
N THR A 104 16.19 -1.52 17.95
CA THR A 104 17.18 -1.55 16.85
C THR A 104 17.13 -0.24 16.06
N SER A 105 18.26 0.42 15.87
CA SER A 105 18.33 1.62 15.01
C SER A 105 18.11 1.26 13.53
N ILE A 106 17.51 2.17 12.78
CA ILE A 106 17.33 2.04 11.34
C ILE A 106 18.59 2.57 10.63
N PRO A 107 19.29 1.76 9.80
CA PRO A 107 20.49 2.22 9.10
C PRO A 107 20.23 3.47 8.25
N GLY A 108 21.04 4.51 8.44
CA GLY A 108 20.89 5.81 7.77
C GLY A 108 19.86 6.74 8.43
N TYR A 109 19.14 6.25 9.43
CA TYR A 109 18.08 6.96 10.16
C TYR A 109 18.20 6.65 11.65
N GLU A 110 19.38 6.88 12.22
CA GLU A 110 19.75 6.45 13.58
C GLU A 110 18.89 7.06 14.69
N GLN A 111 18.24 8.20 14.42
CA GLN A 111 17.28 8.83 15.32
C GLN A 111 15.95 8.05 15.44
N PHE A 112 15.66 7.14 14.51
CA PHE A 112 14.49 6.26 14.54
C PHE A 112 14.87 4.88 15.05
N ARG A 113 14.04 4.33 15.93
CA ARG A 113 14.31 3.01 16.54
C ARG A 113 13.13 2.08 16.35
N ILE A 114 13.39 0.87 15.87
CA ILE A 114 12.41 -0.20 15.80
C ILE A 114 12.25 -0.79 17.19
N VAL A 115 11.02 -0.75 17.69
CA VAL A 115 10.54 -1.45 18.87
C VAL A 115 9.78 -2.67 18.35
N THR A 116 10.20 -3.87 18.71
CA THR A 116 9.51 -5.07 18.26
C THR A 116 8.18 -5.24 18.96
N SER A 117 7.19 -5.65 18.17
CA SER A 117 5.92 -6.15 18.66
C SER A 117 5.58 -7.50 18.00
N GLU A 118 4.83 -8.33 18.72
CA GLU A 118 4.33 -9.60 18.21
C GLU A 118 3.20 -9.42 17.18
N GLY A 119 2.93 -10.47 16.39
CA GLY A 119 1.79 -10.51 15.48
C GLY A 119 1.98 -9.77 14.14
N GLY A 120 3.19 -9.79 13.56
CA GLY A 120 3.43 -9.23 12.22
C GLY A 120 3.43 -7.70 12.13
N ARG A 121 3.17 -7.01 13.24
CA ARG A 121 3.30 -5.56 13.37
C ARG A 121 4.73 -5.16 13.76
N VAL A 122 5.12 -3.95 13.39
CA VAL A 122 6.42 -3.36 13.70
C VAL A 122 6.16 -1.99 14.31
N ALA A 123 6.66 -1.73 15.52
CA ALA A 123 6.59 -0.41 16.12
C ALA A 123 7.88 0.38 15.83
N ILE A 124 7.76 1.66 15.52
CA ILE A 124 8.90 2.57 15.33
C ILE A 124 8.74 3.73 16.32
N GLN A 125 9.74 3.91 17.17
CA GLN A 125 9.88 5.06 18.04
C GLN A 125 10.46 6.24 17.24
N TYR A 126 9.74 7.37 17.26
CA TYR A 126 10.18 8.61 16.65
C TYR A 126 11.04 9.42 17.63
N PRO A 127 12.04 10.17 17.13
CA PRO A 127 12.85 11.05 17.97
C PRO A 127 12.06 12.24 18.51
N ALA A 128 12.59 12.85 19.57
CA ALA A 128 12.04 14.10 20.12
C ALA A 128 12.20 15.22 19.07
N GLY A 129 11.07 15.68 18.51
CA GLY A 129 11.04 16.76 17.50
C GLY A 129 10.40 16.37 16.17
N SER A 130 10.14 15.08 15.94
CA SER A 130 9.31 14.62 14.82
C SER A 130 8.01 14.02 15.32
N SER A 131 6.90 14.42 14.71
CA SER A 131 5.58 13.84 14.96
C SER A 131 5.30 12.70 13.98
N CYS A 132 4.69 11.63 14.49
CA CYS A 132 4.13 10.57 13.66
C CYS A 132 2.96 11.10 12.82
N VAL A 133 2.94 10.79 11.53
CA VAL A 133 1.82 11.09 10.61
C VAL A 133 1.06 9.79 10.35
N GLU A 134 -0.23 9.78 10.67
CA GLU A 134 -1.07 8.61 10.47
C GLU A 134 -1.42 8.44 8.99
N ALA A 135 -1.29 7.22 8.48
CA ALA A 135 -1.56 6.89 7.08
C ALA A 135 -2.12 5.46 7.01
N SER A 136 -3.43 5.34 7.21
CA SER A 136 -4.12 4.05 7.28
C SER A 136 -4.07 3.28 5.95
N ASP A 137 -4.00 3.98 4.83
CA ASP A 137 -3.82 3.45 3.47
C ASP A 137 -2.45 2.78 3.29
N ARG A 138 -1.41 3.30 3.96
CA ARG A 138 -0.05 2.75 3.99
C ARG A 138 0.20 1.83 5.19
N GLY A 139 -0.82 1.56 6.00
CA GLY A 139 -0.74 0.65 7.15
C GLY A 139 -0.02 1.24 8.37
N VAL A 140 0.05 2.57 8.48
CA VAL A 140 0.69 3.31 9.56
C VAL A 140 -0.37 3.88 10.49
N SER A 141 -0.32 3.53 11.78
CA SER A 141 -1.14 4.12 12.83
C SER A 141 -0.24 4.71 13.92
N CYS A 142 -0.61 5.86 14.46
CA CYS A 142 0.24 6.62 15.36
C CYS A 142 -0.30 6.62 16.79
N ASP A 143 0.58 6.35 17.75
CA ASP A 143 0.37 6.64 19.16
C ASP A 143 1.11 7.94 19.52
N ALA A 144 0.35 9.03 19.64
CA ALA A 144 0.88 10.34 19.95
C ALA A 144 1.43 10.46 21.38
N ALA A 145 0.95 9.65 22.34
CA ALA A 145 1.40 9.71 23.73
C ALA A 145 2.79 9.09 23.89
N ALA A 146 3.06 8.00 23.18
CA ALA A 146 4.36 7.33 23.18
C ALA A 146 5.30 7.84 22.05
N ASN A 147 4.79 8.63 21.10
CA ASN A 147 5.47 8.99 19.85
C ASN A 147 5.96 7.75 19.08
N ILE A 148 5.08 6.74 19.00
CA ILE A 148 5.33 5.45 18.36
C ILE A 148 4.42 5.30 17.13
N ALA A 149 4.99 4.89 16.00
CA ALA A 149 4.23 4.45 14.84
C ALA A 149 4.10 2.93 14.81
N TRP A 150 2.88 2.43 14.71
CA TRP A 150 2.55 1.03 14.48
C TRP A 150 2.41 0.80 12.98
N LEU A 151 3.31 -0.01 12.42
CA LEU A 151 3.30 -0.38 11.02
C LEU A 151 2.76 -1.79 10.83
N SER A 152 1.89 -1.94 9.84
CA SER A 152 1.30 -3.20 9.41
C SER A 152 1.41 -3.36 7.89
N LEU A 153 1.55 -4.59 7.43
CA LEU A 153 1.52 -4.88 6.01
C LEU A 153 0.10 -4.66 5.50
N ARG A 154 -0.05 -3.74 4.55
CA ARG A 154 -1.29 -3.60 3.78
C ARG A 154 -1.19 -4.43 2.50
N PRO A 155 -2.25 -5.16 2.12
CA PRO A 155 -2.37 -5.66 0.77
C PRO A 155 -2.25 -4.47 -0.19
N ALA A 156 -1.42 -4.60 -1.22
CA ALA A 156 -1.40 -3.60 -2.27
C ALA A 156 -2.81 -3.50 -2.87
N PRO A 157 -3.30 -2.28 -3.18
CA PRO A 157 -4.53 -2.16 -3.95
C PRO A 157 -4.36 -2.94 -5.25
N VAL A 158 -5.30 -3.84 -5.54
CA VAL A 158 -5.31 -4.59 -6.80
C VAL A 158 -5.47 -3.54 -7.90
N PRO A 159 -4.53 -3.42 -8.84
CA PRO A 159 -4.64 -2.43 -9.90
C PRO A 159 -5.95 -2.65 -10.68
N GLU A 160 -6.69 -1.59 -11.00
CA GLU A 160 -7.98 -1.69 -11.70
C GLU A 160 -7.88 -2.45 -13.04
N GLN A 161 -6.71 -2.41 -13.69
CA GLN A 161 -6.38 -3.21 -14.87
C GLN A 161 -6.41 -4.74 -14.65
N PHE A 162 -6.37 -5.23 -13.40
CA PHE A 162 -6.60 -6.64 -13.05
C PHE A 162 -8.03 -6.91 -12.55
N ILE A 163 -8.87 -5.86 -12.43
CA ILE A 163 -10.30 -5.99 -12.11
C ILE A 163 -11.08 -6.28 -13.41
N VAL A 164 -10.50 -6.03 -14.58
CA VAL A 164 -11.09 -6.34 -15.89
C VAL A 164 -10.76 -7.78 -16.30
N ASP A 165 -11.58 -8.73 -15.81
CA ASP A 165 -12.04 -9.94 -16.54
C ASP A 165 -12.96 -10.85 -15.70
N LEU A 166 -13.60 -10.27 -14.66
CA LEU A 166 -14.71 -10.94 -13.99
C LEU A 166 -16.07 -10.63 -14.63
N GLU A 167 -16.18 -9.65 -15.53
CA GLU A 167 -17.50 -9.24 -16.07
C GLU A 167 -17.64 -9.30 -17.60
N ALA A 168 -16.59 -9.64 -18.37
CA ALA A 168 -16.67 -9.60 -19.84
C ALA A 168 -16.13 -10.86 -20.52
N GLY A 169 -16.50 -12.03 -20.01
CA GLY A 169 -16.75 -13.15 -20.92
C GLY A 169 -18.12 -12.89 -21.53
N GLU A 170 -18.17 -12.10 -22.60
CA GLU A 170 -19.39 -11.90 -23.38
C GLU A 170 -19.70 -13.24 -24.05
N VAL A 171 -20.38 -14.11 -23.29
CA VAL A 171 -20.98 -15.30 -23.85
C VAL A 171 -22.09 -14.77 -24.76
N GLU A 172 -21.91 -14.92 -26.07
CA GLU A 172 -22.88 -14.46 -27.09
C GLU A 172 -24.27 -15.13 -26.94
N ASP A 173 -24.35 -16.15 -26.09
CA ASP A 173 -25.56 -16.93 -25.81
C ASP A 173 -26.00 -16.72 -24.34
N PRO A 174 -27.19 -16.14 -24.10
CA PRO A 174 -27.70 -15.86 -22.75
C PRO A 174 -27.79 -17.13 -21.87
N ASP A 175 -28.03 -18.29 -22.47
CA ASP A 175 -28.15 -19.55 -21.71
C ASP A 175 -26.79 -20.03 -21.14
N THR A 176 -25.67 -19.72 -21.81
CA THR A 176 -24.33 -20.02 -21.27
C THR A 176 -23.79 -18.92 -20.36
N ALA A 177 -24.29 -17.68 -20.50
CA ALA A 177 -23.97 -16.59 -19.59
C ALA A 177 -24.54 -16.84 -18.19
N ASP A 178 -25.79 -17.31 -18.10
CA ASP A 178 -26.44 -17.66 -16.84
C ASP A 178 -25.77 -18.88 -16.19
N GLN A 179 -25.44 -19.92 -16.97
CA GLN A 179 -24.66 -21.07 -16.46
C GLN A 179 -23.26 -20.68 -15.96
N ALA A 180 -22.57 -19.75 -16.63
CA ALA A 180 -21.26 -19.27 -16.19
C ALA A 180 -21.35 -18.41 -14.91
N ARG A 181 -22.42 -17.63 -14.75
CA ARG A 181 -22.72 -16.87 -13.53
C ARG A 181 -23.02 -17.80 -12.37
N ASP A 182 -23.91 -18.77 -12.57
CA ASP A 182 -24.28 -19.77 -11.57
C ASP A 182 -23.06 -20.59 -11.14
N ALA A 183 -22.23 -21.05 -12.08
CA ALA A 183 -21.01 -21.77 -11.78
C ALA A 183 -20.01 -20.91 -10.97
N ARG A 184 -19.86 -19.62 -11.31
CA ARG A 184 -19.01 -18.69 -10.53
C ARG A 184 -19.53 -18.48 -9.13
N GLU A 185 -20.84 -18.34 -8.98
CA GLU A 185 -21.47 -18.12 -7.70
C GLU A 185 -21.41 -19.38 -6.82
N GLU A 186 -21.49 -20.56 -7.43
CA GLU A 186 -21.27 -21.85 -6.78
C GLU A 186 -19.80 -22.02 -6.34
N LEU A 187 -18.83 -21.69 -7.20
CA LEU A 187 -17.38 -21.69 -6.88
C LEU A 187 -16.99 -20.65 -5.82
N ALA A 188 -17.72 -19.54 -5.74
CA ALA A 188 -17.56 -18.51 -4.72
C ALA A 188 -18.23 -18.89 -3.39
N ARG A 189 -19.33 -19.67 -3.45
CA ARG A 189 -20.01 -20.24 -2.29
C ARG A 189 -19.38 -21.53 -1.79
N ASP A 190 -18.48 -22.15 -2.55
CA ASP A 190 -17.74 -23.34 -2.12
C ASP A 190 -16.90 -23.02 -0.86
N PRO A 191 -17.33 -23.51 0.33
CA PRO A 191 -16.65 -23.23 1.58
C PRO A 191 -15.25 -23.87 1.64
N ASP A 192 -14.93 -24.79 0.74
CA ASP A 192 -13.64 -25.47 0.66
C ASP A 192 -12.66 -24.80 -0.32
N ASN A 193 -13.03 -23.71 -0.98
CA ASN A 193 -12.14 -22.97 -1.86
C ASN A 193 -11.04 -22.23 -1.07
N PRO A 194 -9.76 -22.64 -1.19
CA PRO A 194 -8.68 -22.06 -0.39
C PRO A 194 -8.39 -20.60 -0.77
N PHE A 195 -8.69 -20.18 -2.00
CA PHE A 195 -8.43 -18.82 -2.49
C PHE A 195 -9.51 -17.83 -2.08
N ALA A 196 -10.77 -18.26 -2.03
CA ALA A 196 -11.86 -17.45 -1.49
C ALA A 196 -11.56 -17.06 -0.03
N ARG A 197 -11.02 -18.01 0.74
CA ARG A 197 -10.57 -17.78 2.12
C ARG A 197 -9.45 -16.76 2.25
N LEU A 198 -8.39 -16.87 1.43
CA LEU A 198 -7.27 -15.91 1.46
C LEU A 198 -7.73 -14.48 1.15
N ARG A 199 -8.71 -14.33 0.25
CA ARG A 199 -9.30 -13.03 -0.07
C ARG A 199 -10.12 -12.48 1.10
N ALA A 200 -10.94 -13.31 1.74
CA ALA A 200 -11.70 -12.93 2.93
C ALA A 200 -10.78 -12.52 4.10
N GLU A 201 -9.70 -13.26 4.34
CA GLU A 201 -8.69 -12.94 5.37
C GLU A 201 -7.95 -11.64 5.07
N ALA A 202 -7.62 -11.36 3.80
CA ALA A 202 -7.04 -10.09 3.38
C ALA A 202 -7.97 -8.88 3.61
N LEU A 203 -9.29 -9.11 3.59
CA LEU A 203 -10.31 -8.12 3.92
C LEU A 203 -10.63 -8.05 5.42
N GLY A 204 -9.94 -8.84 6.27
CA GLY A 204 -10.16 -8.86 7.72
C GLY A 204 -11.41 -9.62 8.15
N GLN A 205 -11.98 -10.47 7.29
CA GLN A 205 -13.10 -11.35 7.66
C GLN A 205 -12.57 -12.57 8.42
N ASP A 206 -13.26 -12.94 9.51
CA ASP A 206 -12.87 -14.07 10.35
C ASP A 206 -13.33 -15.38 9.71
N VAL A 207 -12.41 -16.05 9.00
CA VAL A 207 -12.68 -17.30 8.28
C VAL A 207 -12.11 -18.48 9.07
N PRO A 208 -12.90 -19.53 9.35
CA PRO A 208 -12.39 -20.72 10.04
C PRO A 208 -11.23 -21.36 9.28
N ARG A 209 -10.10 -21.59 9.95
CA ARG A 209 -9.00 -22.37 9.39
C ARG A 209 -9.42 -23.84 9.29
N THR A 210 -9.93 -24.24 8.14
CA THR A 210 -10.09 -25.66 7.83
C THR A 210 -8.72 -26.32 7.72
N GLY A 211 -8.63 -27.54 8.25
CA GLY A 211 -7.39 -28.21 8.63
C GLY A 211 -6.42 -28.59 7.50
N ARG A 212 -5.53 -29.54 7.79
CA ARG A 212 -4.47 -30.02 6.88
C ARG A 212 -5.03 -30.33 5.48
N PHE A 213 -4.22 -30.02 4.46
CA PHE A 213 -4.52 -30.35 3.06
C PHE A 213 -5.02 -31.78 2.92
N ARG A 214 -6.21 -31.96 2.34
CA ARG A 214 -6.82 -33.25 2.03
C ARG A 214 -6.80 -33.44 0.52
N PRO A 215 -5.98 -34.36 -0.02
CA PRO A 215 -5.96 -34.66 -1.44
C PRO A 215 -7.36 -35.09 -1.91
N ARG A 216 -7.85 -34.50 -3.01
CA ARG A 216 -9.12 -34.92 -3.62
C ARG A 216 -8.99 -36.34 -4.17
N ARG A 217 -9.94 -37.21 -3.83
CA ARG A 217 -10.07 -38.56 -4.38
C ARG A 217 -11.30 -38.62 -5.28
N ILE A 218 -11.15 -39.18 -6.47
CA ILE A 218 -12.24 -39.30 -7.45
C ILE A 218 -12.81 -40.72 -7.32
N ASP A 219 -14.13 -40.83 -7.17
CA ASP A 219 -14.78 -42.14 -7.11
C ASP A 219 -14.76 -42.80 -8.50
N PRO A 220 -14.55 -44.13 -8.62
CA PRO A 220 -14.58 -44.82 -9.90
C PRO A 220 -15.87 -44.63 -10.71
N SER A 221 -17.00 -44.34 -10.05
CA SER A 221 -18.28 -44.05 -10.70
C SER A 221 -18.34 -42.66 -11.35
N GLU A 222 -17.46 -41.74 -10.95
CA GLU A 222 -17.35 -40.38 -11.49
C GLU A 222 -16.37 -40.31 -12.68
N VAL A 223 -15.79 -41.42 -13.10
CA VAL A 223 -14.79 -41.49 -14.17
C VAL A 223 -15.51 -41.65 -15.52
N PRO A 224 -15.42 -40.66 -16.43
CA PRO A 224 -16.02 -40.76 -17.76
C PRO A 224 -15.39 -41.89 -18.60
N PRO A 225 -16.13 -42.46 -19.57
CA PRO A 225 -15.57 -43.46 -20.47
C PRO A 225 -14.40 -42.87 -21.28
N GLY A 226 -13.32 -43.66 -21.45
CA GLY A 226 -12.09 -43.21 -22.13
C GLY A 226 -11.10 -42.47 -21.23
N MET A 227 -11.43 -42.23 -19.96
CA MET A 227 -10.54 -41.64 -18.96
C MET A 227 -10.10 -42.67 -17.91
N ARG A 228 -8.93 -42.45 -17.31
CA ARG A 228 -8.43 -43.17 -16.14
C ARG A 228 -7.98 -42.22 -15.04
N VAL A 229 -8.06 -42.67 -13.81
CA VAL A 229 -7.59 -41.91 -12.64
C VAL A 229 -6.11 -42.15 -12.42
N VAL A 230 -5.34 -41.06 -12.27
CA VAL A 230 -3.94 -41.09 -11.81
C VAL A 230 -3.88 -40.48 -10.41
N SER A 231 -3.67 -41.32 -9.41
CA SER A 231 -3.56 -40.88 -8.01
C SER A 231 -2.18 -40.33 -7.71
N THR A 232 -2.13 -39.07 -7.27
CA THR A 232 -0.92 -38.42 -6.79
C THR A 232 -1.03 -38.07 -5.31
N PRO A 233 0.11 -37.78 -4.63
CA PRO A 233 0.10 -37.29 -3.25
C PRO A 233 -0.72 -35.99 -3.09
N PHE A 234 -0.89 -35.22 -4.18
CA PHE A 234 -1.62 -33.96 -4.20
C PHE A 234 -3.09 -34.13 -4.63
N GLY A 235 -3.52 -35.34 -4.95
CA GLY A 235 -4.89 -35.63 -5.39
C GLY A 235 -4.93 -36.45 -6.67
N ASP A 236 -6.13 -36.80 -7.06
CA ASP A 236 -6.41 -37.60 -8.24
C ASP A 236 -6.66 -36.69 -9.46
N ARG A 237 -6.21 -37.14 -10.64
CA ARG A 237 -6.47 -36.47 -11.92
C ARG A 237 -7.00 -37.46 -12.94
N LEU A 238 -7.90 -37.02 -13.82
CA LEU A 238 -8.36 -37.79 -14.96
C LEU A 238 -7.38 -37.61 -16.12
N VAL A 239 -7.01 -38.70 -16.77
CA VAL A 239 -6.11 -38.72 -17.93
C VAL A 239 -6.73 -39.62 -18.98
N GLU A 240 -6.65 -39.23 -20.25
CA GLU A 240 -7.14 -40.04 -21.36
C GLU A 240 -6.38 -41.38 -21.44
N ILE A 241 -7.09 -42.43 -21.84
CA ILE A 241 -6.52 -43.74 -22.11
C ILE A 241 -6.12 -43.74 -23.59
N ASP A 242 -4.81 -43.68 -23.85
CA ASP A 242 -4.23 -43.86 -25.19
C ASP A 242 -4.54 -45.25 -25.78
#